data_AF-A0A661RF51-F1
#
_entry.id   AF-A0A661RF51-F1
#
_cell.length_a   1.000
_cell.length_b   1.000
_cell.length_c   1.000
_cell.angle_alpha   90.00
_cell.angle_beta   90.00
_cell.angle_gamma   90.00
#
_symmetry.space_group_name_H-M   'P 1'
#
loop_
_entity.id
_entity.type
_entity.pdbx_description
1 polymer ?
#
loop_
_entity_poly.entity_id
_entity_poly.type
_entity_poly.pdbx_seq_one_letter_code
_entity_poly.pdbx_strand_id
1 'polypeptide(L)'
;MNHCPSVTVRALKSLIMVFLLVMLTPGWGTSQMTARPVKPKSVPEARPGFLVGYLEMKALPNSFAFIPDAPEPDSAVFVLDQAISRSLLNLRETDRWNLAIKDANLNFPEAANIFSCALNAPITETKTPYLYQLLRRTLMDAGLSTYWPKLEYERLRPFMVNNKPICTPKEDAKLRKSGSYPSGHTAIGWAWA
;
A
#
# COMPACT_ATOMS: atom_id res chain seq x y z
N MET A 1 13.37 12.52 10.09
CA MET A 1 13.52 12.53 8.62
C MET A 1 14.26 11.26 8.26
N ASN A 2 13.53 10.23 7.85
CA ASN A 2 14.16 8.96 7.45
C ASN A 2 14.97 9.26 6.19
N HIS A 3 16.29 9.09 6.28
CA HIS A 3 17.17 9.22 5.12
C HIS A 3 16.72 8.22 4.07
N CYS A 4 16.24 8.71 2.93
CA CYS A 4 16.09 7.85 1.77
C CYS A 4 17.49 7.31 1.44
N PRO A 5 17.66 6.00 1.22
CA PRO A 5 18.93 5.49 0.72
C PRO A 5 19.26 6.30 -0.54
N SER A 6 20.46 6.89 -0.58
CA SER A 6 20.80 7.84 -1.64
C SER A 6 20.78 7.13 -2.98
N VAL A 7 19.71 7.31 -3.75
CA VAL A 7 19.73 7.06 -5.18
C VAL A 7 20.46 8.25 -5.77
N THR A 8 21.72 8.07 -6.11
CA THR A 8 22.55 9.09 -6.77
C THR A 8 22.03 9.34 -8.19
N VAL A 9 20.95 10.13 -8.29
CA VAL A 9 20.53 10.71 -9.56
C VAL A 9 21.51 11.83 -9.89
N ARG A 10 22.42 11.61 -10.84
CA ARG A 10 23.23 12.69 -11.42
C ARG A 10 22.29 13.70 -12.07
N ALA A 11 22.00 14.80 -11.38
CA ALA A 11 21.26 15.92 -11.95
C ALA A 11 22.13 16.60 -13.01
N LEU A 12 21.74 16.47 -14.27
CA LEU A 12 22.31 17.26 -15.36
C LEU A 12 21.77 18.70 -15.22
N LYS A 13 22.60 19.61 -14.73
CA LYS A 13 22.28 21.04 -14.69
C LYS A 13 22.20 21.57 -16.12
N SER A 14 21.00 21.77 -16.66
CA SER A 14 20.80 22.57 -17.86
C SER A 14 20.35 23.97 -17.46
N LEU A 15 21.22 24.93 -17.78
CA LEU A 15 21.03 26.36 -17.66
C LEU A 15 20.20 26.81 -18.89
N ILE A 16 18.96 27.28 -18.71
CA ILE A 16 18.27 28.02 -19.78
C ILE A 16 17.67 29.30 -19.21
N MET A 17 17.99 30.36 -19.93
CA MET A 17 17.90 31.78 -19.63
C MET A 17 16.56 32.36 -20.12
N VAL A 18 15.98 33.18 -19.24
CA VAL A 18 14.96 34.24 -19.38
C VAL A 18 14.43 34.55 -20.80
N PHE A 19 13.09 34.63 -20.93
CA PHE A 19 12.43 35.68 -21.72
C PHE A 19 11.12 36.12 -21.05
N LEU A 20 11.09 37.37 -20.57
CA LEU A 20 9.87 38.11 -20.22
C LEU A 20 9.18 38.52 -21.53
N LEU A 21 7.89 38.20 -21.68
CA LEU A 21 7.01 38.88 -22.61
C LEU A 21 5.72 39.26 -21.89
N VAL A 22 5.59 40.56 -21.60
CA VAL A 22 4.38 41.18 -21.05
C VAL A 22 3.41 41.36 -22.21
N MET A 23 2.29 40.63 -22.20
CA MET A 23 1.14 40.87 -23.08
C MET A 23 -0.03 41.34 -22.19
N LEU A 24 -0.38 42.62 -22.32
CA LEU A 24 -1.62 43.17 -21.77
C LEU A 24 -2.81 42.66 -22.58
N THR A 25 -3.62 41.79 -21.97
CA THR A 25 -4.98 41.48 -22.45
C THR A 25 -5.98 41.95 -21.39
N PRO A 26 -6.92 42.86 -21.71
CA PRO A 26 -8.00 43.21 -20.81
C PRO A 26 -9.11 42.18 -20.92
N GLY A 27 -9.52 41.63 -19.78
CA GLY A 27 -10.79 40.93 -19.64
C GLY A 27 -10.69 39.42 -19.58
N TRP A 28 -10.31 38.88 -18.41
CA TRP A 28 -10.76 37.56 -17.97
C TRP A 28 -11.52 37.73 -16.66
N GLY A 29 -12.79 37.31 -16.66
CA GLY A 29 -13.62 37.27 -15.47
C GLY A 29 -12.89 36.50 -14.39
N THR A 30 -12.80 37.10 -13.21
CA THR A 30 -12.29 36.43 -12.02
C THR A 30 -13.27 35.33 -11.64
N SER A 31 -13.08 34.12 -12.18
CA SER A 31 -13.55 32.92 -11.50
C SER A 31 -12.92 32.96 -10.11
N GLN A 32 -13.72 33.25 -9.08
CA GLN A 32 -13.32 33.02 -7.70
C GLN A 32 -13.06 31.52 -7.57
N MET A 33 -11.79 31.14 -7.73
CA MET A 33 -11.31 29.85 -7.28
C MET A 33 -11.54 29.83 -5.77
N THR A 34 -12.60 29.17 -5.34
CA THR A 34 -12.80 28.87 -3.93
C THR A 34 -11.58 28.09 -3.46
N ALA A 35 -10.81 28.68 -2.55
CA ALA A 35 -9.60 28.04 -2.03
C ALA A 35 -9.99 26.66 -1.46
N ARG A 36 -9.31 25.60 -1.92
CA ARG A 36 -9.50 24.27 -1.33
C ARG A 36 -9.20 24.37 0.17
N PRO A 37 -10.02 23.74 1.04
CA PRO A 37 -9.73 23.74 2.46
C PRO A 37 -8.33 23.19 2.73
N VAL A 38 -7.69 23.65 3.81
CA VAL A 38 -6.31 23.25 4.12
C VAL A 38 -6.26 21.80 4.68
N LYS A 39 -7.40 21.27 5.14
CA LYS A 39 -7.55 19.90 5.66
C LYS A 39 -8.75 19.19 5.02
N PRO A 40 -8.65 17.88 4.78
CA PRO A 40 -9.79 17.08 4.32
C PRO A 40 -10.85 16.99 5.43
N LYS A 41 -12.09 16.72 5.03
CA LYS A 41 -13.19 16.46 5.96
C LYS A 41 -12.86 15.24 6.83
N SER A 42 -13.29 15.24 8.08
CA SER A 42 -13.17 14.06 8.94
C SER A 42 -13.95 12.88 8.35
N VAL A 43 -13.42 11.67 8.54
CA VAL A 43 -13.96 10.42 8.02
C VAL A 43 -14.04 9.45 9.20
N PRO A 44 -15.17 8.75 9.41
CA PRO A 44 -15.31 7.83 10.53
C PRO A 44 -14.38 6.62 10.39
N GLU A 45 -14.07 6.00 11.53
CA GLU A 45 -13.32 4.75 11.55
C GLU A 45 -14.27 3.55 11.46
N ALA A 46 -13.94 2.57 10.62
CA ALA A 46 -14.65 1.29 10.58
C ALA A 46 -14.24 0.39 11.76
N ARG A 47 -13.00 0.54 12.22
CA ARG A 47 -12.42 -0.08 13.43
C ARG A 47 -11.21 0.76 13.87
N PRO A 48 -10.73 0.65 15.12
CA PRO A 48 -9.67 1.49 15.65
C PRO A 48 -8.44 1.56 14.72
N GLY A 49 -8.11 2.77 14.27
CA GLY A 49 -6.98 3.09 13.39
C GLY A 49 -7.28 3.00 11.87
N PHE A 50 -8.42 2.44 11.46
CA PHE A 50 -8.77 2.20 10.07
C PHE A 50 -10.02 2.98 9.67
N LEU A 51 -9.86 3.94 8.76
CA LEU A 51 -10.96 4.74 8.21
C LEU A 51 -11.89 3.87 7.36
N VAL A 52 -13.16 4.29 7.24
CA VAL A 52 -14.04 3.75 6.19
C VAL A 52 -13.47 4.06 4.81
N GLY A 53 -13.69 3.14 3.87
CA GLY A 53 -13.30 3.27 2.48
C GLY A 53 -14.09 4.35 1.72
N TYR A 54 -13.84 4.46 0.42
CA TYR A 54 -14.68 5.22 -0.49
C TYR A 54 -15.87 4.40 -1.01
N LEU A 55 -15.70 3.08 -1.10
CA LEU A 55 -16.70 2.20 -1.69
C LEU A 55 -17.46 1.44 -0.60
N GLU A 56 -18.76 1.26 -0.83
CA GLU A 56 -19.54 0.30 -0.06
C GLU A 56 -19.11 -1.13 -0.44
N MET A 57 -19.30 -2.09 0.46
CA MET A 57 -18.86 -3.48 0.26
C MET A 57 -19.38 -4.10 -1.06
N LYS A 58 -20.64 -3.80 -1.43
CA LYS A 58 -21.27 -4.29 -2.68
C LYS A 58 -20.71 -3.64 -3.96
N ALA A 59 -20.02 -2.51 -3.84
CA ALA A 59 -19.42 -1.77 -4.95
C ALA A 59 -17.94 -2.10 -5.14
N LEU A 60 -17.33 -2.88 -4.22
CA LEU A 60 -15.97 -3.34 -4.38
C LEU A 60 -15.86 -4.33 -5.56
N PRO A 61 -14.71 -4.38 -6.25
CA PRO A 61 -14.50 -5.33 -7.33
C PRO A 61 -14.75 -6.77 -6.87
N ASN A 62 -15.53 -7.52 -7.65
CA ASN A 62 -15.70 -8.95 -7.43
C ASN A 62 -14.44 -9.69 -7.91
N SER A 63 -13.46 -9.84 -7.01
CA SER A 63 -12.17 -10.44 -7.36
C SER A 63 -12.26 -11.87 -7.88
N PHE A 64 -13.25 -12.66 -7.45
CA PHE A 64 -13.51 -13.98 -8.03
C PHE A 64 -13.72 -13.98 -9.53
N ALA A 65 -14.28 -12.91 -10.09
CA ALA A 65 -14.63 -12.87 -11.50
C ALA A 65 -13.40 -12.75 -12.41
N PHE A 66 -12.21 -12.45 -11.88
CA PHE A 66 -11.04 -12.13 -12.71
C PHE A 66 -9.69 -12.64 -12.19
N ILE A 67 -9.57 -13.10 -10.95
CA ILE A 67 -8.34 -13.76 -10.49
C ILE A 67 -8.39 -15.26 -10.84
N PRO A 68 -7.25 -15.90 -11.15
CA PRO A 68 -7.22 -17.35 -11.29
C PRO A 68 -7.50 -18.04 -9.95
N ASP A 69 -7.85 -19.32 -10.00
CA ASP A 69 -8.00 -20.12 -8.79
C ASP A 69 -6.71 -20.16 -7.96
N ALA A 70 -6.88 -20.37 -6.65
CA ALA A 70 -5.75 -20.60 -5.77
C ALA A 70 -4.96 -21.83 -6.25
N PRO A 71 -3.61 -21.82 -6.15
CA PRO A 71 -2.83 -23.00 -6.51
C PRO A 71 -3.26 -24.23 -5.72
N GLU A 72 -3.73 -25.25 -6.42
CA GLU A 72 -4.13 -26.54 -5.85
C GLU A 72 -2.97 -27.17 -5.07
N PRO A 73 -3.22 -27.86 -3.95
CA PRO A 73 -2.22 -28.65 -3.26
C PRO A 73 -1.47 -29.57 -4.24
N ASP A 74 -0.15 -29.69 -4.04
CA ASP A 74 0.76 -30.52 -4.84
C ASP A 74 0.88 -30.19 -6.35
N SER A 75 0.18 -29.15 -6.83
CA SER A 75 0.42 -28.61 -8.18
C SER A 75 1.85 -28.07 -8.34
N ALA A 76 2.34 -27.98 -9.58
CA ALA A 76 3.67 -27.41 -9.86
C ALA A 76 3.83 -25.97 -9.31
N VAL A 77 2.75 -25.17 -9.37
CA VAL A 77 2.71 -23.81 -8.82
C VAL A 77 2.79 -23.84 -7.31
N PHE A 78 2.05 -24.74 -6.65
CA PHE A 78 2.15 -24.92 -5.20
C PHE A 78 3.56 -25.33 -4.76
N VAL A 79 4.18 -26.29 -5.45
CA VAL A 79 5.56 -26.72 -5.17
C VAL A 79 6.55 -25.55 -5.30
N LEU A 80 6.39 -24.72 -6.33
CA LEU A 80 7.21 -23.52 -6.52
C LEU A 80 7.01 -22.50 -5.39
N ASP A 81 5.77 -22.19 -5.03
CA ASP A 81 5.44 -21.28 -3.91
C ASP A 81 6.10 -21.73 -2.61
N GLN A 82 6.07 -23.04 -2.34
CA GLN A 82 6.67 -23.63 -1.15
C GLN A 82 8.21 -23.57 -1.19
N ALA A 83 8.81 -23.77 -2.36
CA ALA A 83 10.26 -23.64 -2.55
C ALA A 83 10.72 -22.20 -2.32
N ILE A 84 10.01 -21.21 -2.87
CA ILE A 84 10.27 -19.78 -2.65
C ILE A 84 10.09 -19.44 -1.17
N SER A 85 9.00 -19.87 -0.54
CA SER A 85 8.78 -19.60 0.88
C SER A 85 9.92 -20.11 1.77
N ARG A 86 10.44 -21.32 1.48
CA ARG A 86 11.57 -21.89 2.22
C ARG A 86 12.86 -21.12 1.97
N SER A 87 13.15 -20.73 0.73
CA SER A 87 14.39 -20.03 0.40
C SER A 87 14.47 -18.64 1.05
N LEU A 88 13.34 -17.94 1.20
CA LEU A 88 13.26 -16.64 1.85
C LEU A 88 13.59 -16.68 3.35
N LEU A 89 13.55 -17.85 4.00
CA LEU A 89 13.96 -17.98 5.40
C LEU A 89 15.45 -17.71 5.62
N ASN A 90 16.27 -17.88 4.57
CA ASN A 90 17.70 -17.57 4.60
C ASN A 90 17.97 -16.06 4.67
N LEU A 91 16.94 -15.22 4.48
CA LEU A 91 17.08 -13.77 4.61
C LEU A 91 16.92 -13.29 6.05
N ARG A 92 16.60 -14.15 7.02
CA ARG A 92 16.47 -13.75 8.42
C ARG A 92 17.72 -13.02 8.91
N GLU A 93 17.50 -12.02 9.76
CA GLU A 93 18.54 -11.18 10.36
C GLU A 93 19.32 -10.30 9.35
N THR A 94 19.00 -10.38 8.05
CA THR A 94 19.55 -9.45 7.04
C THR A 94 18.77 -8.13 6.99
N ASP A 95 19.36 -7.12 6.37
CA ASP A 95 18.68 -5.85 6.08
C ASP A 95 17.40 -6.04 5.26
N ARG A 96 17.36 -7.03 4.36
CA ARG A 96 16.16 -7.31 3.58
C ARG A 96 15.00 -7.80 4.47
N TRP A 97 15.30 -8.59 5.50
CA TRP A 97 14.32 -9.05 6.49
C TRP A 97 13.86 -7.90 7.39
N ASN A 98 14.79 -7.04 7.83
CA ASN A 98 14.44 -5.84 8.59
C ASN A 98 13.55 -4.89 7.78
N LEU A 99 13.79 -4.75 6.48
CA LEU A 99 12.89 -4.02 5.58
C LEU A 99 11.52 -4.71 5.49
N ALA A 100 11.46 -6.03 5.33
CA ALA A 100 10.19 -6.76 5.28
C ALA A 100 9.35 -6.61 6.57
N ILE A 101 9.98 -6.51 7.75
CA ILE A 101 9.30 -6.20 9.02
C ILE A 101 8.64 -4.82 8.96
N LYS A 102 9.34 -3.82 8.42
CA LYS A 102 8.80 -2.45 8.25
C LYS A 102 7.67 -2.43 7.23
N ASP A 103 7.85 -3.11 6.09
CA ASP A 103 6.86 -3.20 5.01
C ASP A 103 5.58 -3.92 5.47
N ALA A 104 5.68 -4.84 6.42
CA ALA A 104 4.55 -5.56 7.00
C ALA A 104 3.69 -4.71 7.95
N ASN A 105 4.12 -3.48 8.31
CA ASN A 105 3.35 -2.59 9.16
C ASN A 105 2.39 -1.71 8.35
N LEU A 106 1.09 -2.00 8.42
CA LEU A 106 0.03 -1.18 7.82
C LEU A 106 -0.56 -0.12 8.76
N ASN A 107 0.01 0.06 9.96
CA ASN A 107 -0.42 1.13 10.84
C ASN A 107 0.15 2.47 10.38
N PHE A 108 -0.67 3.50 10.48
CA PHE A 108 -0.26 4.87 10.19
C PHE A 108 0.38 5.47 11.46
N PRO A 109 1.46 6.27 11.32
CA PRO A 109 1.97 6.86 10.08
C PRO A 109 2.96 6.00 9.28
N GLU A 110 3.46 4.88 9.82
CA GLU A 110 4.53 4.09 9.19
C GLU A 110 4.15 3.61 7.79
N ALA A 111 2.92 3.12 7.61
CA ALA A 111 2.40 2.62 6.35
C ALA A 111 2.42 3.66 5.22
N ALA A 112 2.12 4.92 5.53
CA ALA A 112 2.16 6.01 4.54
C ALA A 112 3.62 6.36 4.14
N ASN A 113 4.53 6.26 5.10
CA ASN A 113 5.91 6.69 4.92
C ASN A 113 6.70 5.77 3.98
N ILE A 114 6.27 4.53 3.74
CA ILE A 114 6.99 3.57 2.87
C ILE A 114 7.14 4.09 1.43
N PHE A 115 6.20 4.90 0.95
CA PHE A 115 6.23 5.50 -0.40
C PHE A 115 6.88 6.89 -0.46
N SER A 116 7.21 7.51 0.69
CA SER A 116 7.72 8.89 0.71
C SER A 116 9.03 9.05 -0.08
N CYS A 117 9.89 8.02 -0.05
CA CYS A 117 11.13 8.05 -0.82
C CYS A 117 10.90 7.91 -2.33
N ALA A 118 10.01 7.03 -2.75
CA ALA A 118 9.68 6.86 -4.16
C ALA A 118 9.00 8.10 -4.75
N LEU A 119 8.12 8.74 -3.98
CA LEU A 119 7.42 9.97 -4.36
C LEU A 119 8.31 11.22 -4.28
N ASN A 120 9.47 11.13 -3.63
CA ASN A 120 10.32 12.27 -3.27
C ASN A 120 9.53 13.40 -2.56
N ALA A 121 8.58 13.01 -1.71
CA ALA A 121 7.73 13.93 -0.95
C ALA A 121 7.32 13.30 0.39
N PRO A 122 7.20 14.10 1.47
CA PRO A 122 6.76 13.58 2.75
C PRO A 122 5.27 13.22 2.69
N ILE A 123 4.89 12.04 3.16
CA ILE A 123 3.48 11.65 3.26
C ILE A 123 3.04 11.71 4.73
N THR A 124 2.59 12.87 5.16
CA THR A 124 2.18 13.11 6.56
C THR A 124 0.82 13.78 6.66
N GLU A 125 0.17 13.64 7.81
CA GLU A 125 -1.09 14.29 8.12
C GLU A 125 -1.01 15.83 8.04
N THR A 126 0.16 16.42 8.31
CA THR A 126 0.33 17.88 8.33
C THR A 126 0.79 18.46 7.00
N LYS A 127 1.67 17.78 6.27
CA LYS A 127 2.28 18.30 5.03
C LYS A 127 1.50 17.90 3.78
N THR A 128 0.90 16.72 3.80
CA THR A 128 0.12 16.18 2.67
C THR A 128 -1.21 15.60 3.18
N PRO A 129 -2.06 16.39 3.85
CA PRO A 129 -3.24 15.90 4.56
C PRO A 129 -4.22 15.14 3.65
N TYR A 130 -4.40 15.61 2.42
CA TYR A 130 -5.27 14.95 1.43
C TYR A 130 -4.74 13.60 0.96
N LEU A 131 -3.45 13.51 0.65
CA LEU A 131 -2.81 12.25 0.27
C LEU A 131 -2.82 11.27 1.45
N TYR A 132 -2.54 11.75 2.66
CA TYR A 132 -2.57 10.93 3.88
C TYR A 132 -3.96 10.32 4.10
N GLN A 133 -5.03 11.11 3.96
CA GLN A 133 -6.40 10.58 4.05
C GLN A 133 -6.74 9.64 2.88
N LEU A 134 -6.31 9.96 1.66
CA LEU A 134 -6.51 9.11 0.48
C LEU A 134 -5.93 7.71 0.72
N LEU A 135 -4.68 7.61 1.18
CA LEU A 135 -4.04 6.32 1.48
C LEU A 135 -4.78 5.57 2.60
N ARG A 136 -5.20 6.26 3.67
CA ARG A 136 -5.95 5.63 4.77
C ARG A 136 -7.28 5.02 4.31
N ARG A 137 -8.02 5.69 3.42
CA ARG A 137 -9.31 5.22 2.94
C ARG A 137 -9.17 4.14 1.87
N THR A 138 -8.26 4.33 0.91
CA THR A 138 -7.98 3.33 -0.14
C THR A 138 -7.39 2.04 0.43
N LEU A 139 -6.71 2.08 1.59
CA LEU A 139 -6.33 0.88 2.33
C LEU A 139 -7.54 -0.02 2.57
N MET A 140 -8.65 0.56 3.05
CA MET A 140 -9.85 -0.20 3.36
C MET A 140 -10.44 -0.82 2.09
N ASP A 141 -10.61 -0.03 1.04
CA ASP A 141 -11.19 -0.52 -0.23
C ASP A 141 -10.32 -1.64 -0.85
N ALA A 142 -9.01 -1.41 -0.96
CA ALA A 142 -8.09 -2.36 -1.55
C ALA A 142 -7.95 -3.63 -0.71
N GLY A 143 -7.89 -3.52 0.62
CA GLY A 143 -7.84 -4.67 1.50
C GLY A 143 -9.10 -5.53 1.40
N LEU A 144 -10.29 -4.91 1.42
CA LEU A 144 -11.57 -5.59 1.32
C LEU A 144 -11.87 -6.15 -0.07
N SER A 145 -11.25 -5.63 -1.13
CA SER A 145 -11.38 -6.18 -2.49
C SER A 145 -10.95 -7.65 -2.59
N THR A 146 -10.15 -8.14 -1.63
CA THR A 146 -9.66 -9.52 -1.56
C THR A 146 -10.50 -10.44 -0.68
N TYR A 147 -11.54 -9.90 -0.01
CA TYR A 147 -12.22 -10.58 1.10
C TYR A 147 -12.89 -11.89 0.68
N TRP A 148 -13.66 -11.86 -0.41
CA TRP A 148 -14.49 -12.99 -0.82
C TRP A 148 -13.67 -14.23 -1.23
N PRO A 149 -12.64 -14.14 -2.10
CA PRO A 149 -11.73 -15.26 -2.36
C PRO A 149 -11.04 -15.82 -1.13
N LYS A 150 -10.71 -14.98 -0.16
CA LYS A 150 -10.07 -15.46 1.08
C LYS A 150 -10.98 -16.37 1.91
N LEU A 151 -12.30 -16.12 1.86
CA LEU A 151 -13.28 -16.93 2.56
C LEU A 151 -13.54 -18.26 1.85
N GLU A 152 -13.53 -18.27 0.51
CA GLU A 152 -13.81 -19.50 -0.25
C GLU A 152 -12.61 -20.45 -0.26
N TYR A 153 -11.43 -19.95 -0.64
CA TYR A 153 -10.28 -20.84 -0.80
C TYR A 153 -9.65 -21.24 0.53
N GLU A 154 -9.83 -20.43 1.58
CA GLU A 154 -9.21 -20.58 2.91
C GLU A 154 -7.73 -21.01 2.87
N ARG A 155 -7.00 -20.61 1.81
CA ARG A 155 -5.68 -21.15 1.51
C ARG A 155 -4.74 -20.94 2.70
N LEU A 156 -4.08 -22.01 3.13
CA LEU A 156 -3.10 -21.93 4.22
C LEU A 156 -1.99 -20.93 3.88
N ARG A 157 -1.47 -20.26 4.91
CA ARG A 157 -0.31 -19.37 4.77
C ARG A 157 0.97 -20.20 4.80
N PRO A 158 2.06 -19.74 4.15
CA PRO A 158 3.28 -20.54 4.08
C PRO A 158 3.83 -20.98 5.45
N PHE A 159 3.76 -20.11 6.46
CA PHE A 159 4.21 -20.42 7.82
C PHE A 159 3.37 -21.48 8.54
N MET A 160 2.11 -21.67 8.13
CA MET A 160 1.24 -22.73 8.64
C MET A 160 1.58 -24.08 8.02
N VAL A 161 2.11 -24.09 6.80
CA VAL A 161 2.51 -25.32 6.10
C VAL A 161 3.92 -25.75 6.50
N ASN A 162 4.87 -24.82 6.56
CA ASN A 162 6.27 -25.13 6.87
C ASN A 162 6.61 -25.07 8.38
N ASN A 163 5.68 -24.63 9.23
CA ASN A 163 5.84 -24.46 10.68
C ASN A 163 7.06 -23.64 11.09
N LYS A 164 7.41 -22.62 10.31
CA LYS A 164 8.51 -21.69 10.60
C LYS A 164 7.99 -20.32 11.05
N PRO A 165 8.71 -19.59 11.92
CA PRO A 165 8.27 -18.26 12.35
C PRO A 165 8.29 -17.25 11.20
N ILE A 166 7.32 -16.31 11.25
CA ILE A 166 7.23 -15.12 10.38
C ILE A 166 8.01 -13.94 10.98
N CYS A 167 8.26 -12.92 10.15
CA CYS A 167 8.93 -11.69 10.56
C CYS A 167 8.06 -10.79 11.47
N THR A 168 6.76 -11.08 11.60
CA THR A 168 5.79 -10.37 12.45
C THR A 168 5.09 -11.31 13.46
N PRO A 169 5.81 -11.89 14.45
CA PRO A 169 5.26 -12.91 15.35
C PRO A 169 3.96 -12.51 16.08
N LYS A 170 3.79 -11.21 16.37
CA LYS A 170 2.60 -10.67 17.03
C LYS A 170 1.32 -10.82 16.19
N GLU A 171 1.44 -10.94 14.86
CA GLU A 171 0.31 -11.11 13.96
C GLU A 171 -0.05 -12.59 13.70
N ASP A 172 0.79 -13.55 14.12
CA ASP A 172 0.65 -14.97 13.79
C ASP A 172 -0.77 -15.51 14.11
N ALA A 173 -1.23 -15.32 15.35
CA ALA A 173 -2.53 -15.82 15.82
C ALA A 173 -3.72 -15.26 15.00
N LYS A 174 -3.61 -14.02 14.53
CA LYS A 174 -4.62 -13.37 13.69
C LYS A 174 -4.54 -13.87 12.25
N LEU A 175 -3.33 -14.00 11.71
CA LEU A 175 -3.09 -14.43 10.34
C LEU A 175 -3.52 -15.89 10.11
N ARG A 176 -3.41 -16.77 11.11
CA ARG A 176 -3.91 -18.14 11.04
C ARG A 176 -5.42 -18.25 10.81
N LYS A 177 -6.19 -17.21 11.17
CA LYS A 177 -7.66 -17.17 11.05
C LYS A 177 -8.14 -16.55 9.72
N SER A 178 -7.24 -16.36 8.76
CA SER A 178 -7.55 -15.66 7.50
C SER A 178 -6.81 -16.30 6.34
N GLY A 179 -7.54 -16.63 5.27
CA GLY A 179 -7.00 -17.20 4.04
C GLY A 179 -5.88 -16.36 3.41
N SER A 180 -4.92 -17.02 2.77
CA SER A 180 -3.74 -16.40 2.18
C SER A 180 -3.99 -15.78 0.81
N TYR A 181 -5.00 -16.24 0.06
CA TYR A 181 -5.19 -15.91 -1.36
C TYR A 181 -6.46 -15.11 -1.67
N PRO A 182 -6.38 -14.03 -2.48
CA PRO A 182 -5.16 -13.31 -2.84
C PRO A 182 -4.67 -12.45 -1.67
N SER A 183 -3.47 -11.88 -1.75
CA SER A 183 -2.90 -11.08 -0.64
C SER A 183 -3.55 -9.69 -0.52
N GLY A 184 -4.27 -9.42 0.58
CA GLY A 184 -4.82 -8.09 0.86
C GLY A 184 -3.74 -7.03 1.12
N HIS A 185 -2.63 -7.40 1.75
CA HIS A 185 -1.50 -6.47 1.98
C HIS A 185 -0.86 -6.04 0.66
N THR A 186 -0.75 -6.98 -0.29
CA THR A 186 -0.23 -6.69 -1.63
C THR A 186 -1.23 -5.87 -2.44
N ALA A 187 -2.54 -6.16 -2.34
CA ALA A 187 -3.57 -5.35 -2.98
C ALA A 187 -3.52 -3.88 -2.52
N ILE A 188 -3.34 -3.64 -1.21
CA ILE A 188 -3.14 -2.31 -0.64
C ILE A 188 -1.89 -1.63 -1.22
N GLY A 189 -0.74 -2.31 -1.16
CA GLY A 189 0.52 -1.76 -1.66
C GLY A 189 0.47 -1.43 -3.16
N TRP A 190 -0.19 -2.28 -3.96
CA TRP A 190 -0.32 -2.07 -5.40
C TRP A 190 -1.32 -0.97 -5.76
N ALA A 191 -2.40 -0.81 -4.98
CA ALA A 191 -3.35 0.29 -5.17
C ALA A 191 -2.75 1.67 -4.83
N TRP A 192 -1.69 1.70 -4.01
CA TRP A 192 -0.99 2.93 -3.64
C TRP A 192 0.12 3.36 -4.61
N ALA A 193 0.70 2.41 -5.35
CA ALA A 193 1.82 2.63 -6.28
C ALA A 193 1.36 3.33 -7.57
#